data_AF-A0A4Q1U7U6-F1
#
_entry.id   AF-A0A4Q1U7U6-F1
#
_cell.length_a   1.000
_cell.length_b   1.000
_cell.length_c   1.000
_cell.angle_alpha   90.00
_cell.angle_beta   90.00
_cell.angle_gamma   90.00
#
_symmetry.space_group_name_H-M   'P 1'
#
loop_
_entity.id
_entity.type
_entity.pdbx_description
1 polymer ?
#
loop_
_entity_poly.entity_id
_entity_poly.type
_entity_poly.pdbx_seq_one_letter_code
_entity_poly.pdbx_strand_id
1 'polypeptide(L)'
;MKNKLYFKKSTVVFLILLSILLISANFVMIQTALAFFWIAITILLLLLITFLDGRKLPSIRWLLKTLRIGAVLCLFMVSLSVHETGFSTGGEVSALQMSYSHSTSITIGRGKFMLTEADNMAGHTKTYFFNLYERRPFFFHCVNPTFCFVQSTNKTPKRSPLWVFKNVVLTNHHVVFGPDTEYINDSPDVKTFSSKQIDFQKIVGEWH
;
A
#
# COMPACT_ATOMS: atom_id res chain seq x y z
N MET A 1 38.33 23.56 -9.00
CA MET A 1 36.99 23.43 -9.64
C MET A 1 35.94 23.25 -8.57
N LYS A 2 34.98 24.17 -8.40
CA LYS A 2 33.81 23.94 -7.53
C LYS A 2 32.88 22.95 -8.23
N ASN A 3 32.82 21.71 -7.75
CA ASN A 3 31.81 20.73 -8.19
C ASN A 3 30.42 21.20 -7.73
N LYS A 4 29.79 22.10 -8.47
CA LYS A 4 28.38 22.44 -8.26
C LYS A 4 27.53 21.35 -8.91
N LEU A 5 26.63 20.74 -8.14
CA LEU A 5 25.54 19.94 -8.69
C LEU A 5 24.72 20.84 -9.63
N TYR A 6 24.59 20.43 -10.89
CA TYR A 6 23.81 21.15 -11.89
C TYR A 6 22.59 20.31 -12.24
N PHE A 7 21.42 20.75 -11.80
CA PHE A 7 20.15 20.09 -12.11
C PHE A 7 19.68 20.50 -13.50
N LYS A 8 19.77 19.58 -14.46
CA LYS A 8 19.09 19.75 -15.75
C LYS A 8 17.58 19.60 -15.59
N LYS A 9 16.83 20.20 -16.51
CA LYS A 9 15.35 20.09 -16.58
C LYS A 9 14.86 18.64 -16.47
N SER A 10 15.54 17.68 -17.11
CA SER A 10 15.19 16.25 -17.02
C SER A 10 15.27 15.69 -15.60
N THR A 11 16.31 16.06 -14.84
CA THR A 11 16.48 15.64 -13.45
C THR A 11 15.41 16.27 -12.56
N VAL A 12 15.05 17.53 -12.80
CA VAL A 12 13.96 18.19 -12.08
C VAL A 12 12.64 17.47 -12.31
N VAL A 13 12.35 17.04 -13.55
CA VAL A 13 11.16 16.23 -13.86
C VAL A 13 11.14 14.95 -13.05
N PHE A 14 12.26 14.22 -12.97
CA PHE A 14 12.32 12.99 -12.16
C PHE A 14 12.10 13.24 -10.67
N LEU A 15 12.63 14.34 -10.13
CA LEU A 15 12.41 14.71 -8.72
C LEU A 15 10.95 15.06 -8.44
N ILE A 16 10.29 15.77 -9.37
CA ILE A 16 8.86 16.08 -9.26
C ILE A 16 8.04 14.79 -9.28
N LEU A 17 8.30 13.88 -10.23
CA LEU A 17 7.60 12.60 -10.32
C LEU A 17 7.81 11.75 -9.06
N LEU A 18 9.04 11.66 -8.56
CA LEU A 18 9.31 10.98 -7.30
C LEU A 18 8.52 11.61 -6.14
N SER A 19 8.48 12.93 -6.05
CA SER A 19 7.75 13.63 -4.99
C SER A 19 6.25 13.35 -5.04
N ILE A 20 5.66 13.36 -6.24
CA ILE A 20 4.25 13.01 -6.45
C ILE A 20 3.98 11.58 -5.95
N LEU A 21 4.82 10.62 -6.34
CA LEU A 21 4.68 9.22 -5.91
C LEU A 21 4.79 9.05 -4.39
N LEU A 22 5.68 9.79 -3.73
CA LEU A 22 5.85 9.72 -2.28
C LEU A 22 4.68 10.38 -1.52
N ILE A 23 4.08 11.43 -2.07
CA ILE A 23 2.90 12.09 -1.48
C ILE A 23 1.67 11.21 -1.63
N SER A 24 1.53 10.50 -2.76
CA SER A 24 0.42 9.58 -3.00
C SER A 24 0.62 8.19 -2.39
N ALA A 25 1.79 7.92 -1.80
CA ALA A 25 2.13 6.62 -1.26
C ALA A 25 1.20 6.21 -0.12
N ASN A 26 0.84 4.92 -0.09
CA ASN A 26 0.21 4.34 1.07
C ASN A 26 1.23 4.29 2.23
N PHE A 27 0.80 4.73 3.42
CA PHE A 27 1.66 4.90 4.59
C PHE A 27 2.29 3.59 5.08
N VAL A 28 1.58 2.47 4.95
CA VAL A 28 2.10 1.14 5.28
C VAL A 28 3.11 0.70 4.22
N MET A 29 2.79 0.89 2.95
CA MET A 29 3.60 0.43 1.82
C MET A 29 4.97 1.13 1.74
N ILE A 30 5.02 2.45 1.97
CA ILE A 30 6.29 3.21 1.98
C ILE A 30 7.27 2.73 3.06
N GLN A 31 6.75 2.07 4.11
CA GLN A 31 7.51 1.51 5.22
C GLN A 31 7.85 0.03 5.03
N THR A 32 7.77 -0.50 3.81
CA THR A 32 8.22 -1.85 3.47
C THR A 32 9.66 -1.83 2.98
N ALA A 33 10.36 -2.98 3.10
CA ALA A 33 11.74 -3.12 2.63
C ALA A 33 11.86 -2.87 1.13
N LEU A 34 10.85 -3.35 0.38
CA LEU A 34 10.79 -3.22 -1.08
C LEU A 34 10.69 -1.76 -1.51
N ALA A 35 9.75 -1.00 -0.91
CA ALA A 35 9.62 0.43 -1.20
C ALA A 35 10.91 1.19 -0.84
N PHE A 36 11.48 0.93 0.34
CA PHE A 36 12.71 1.57 0.77
C PHE A 36 13.87 1.32 -0.20
N PHE A 37 14.05 0.08 -0.66
CA PHE A 37 15.06 -0.31 -1.63
C PHE A 37 14.93 0.49 -2.95
N TRP A 38 13.74 0.52 -3.54
CA TRP A 38 13.52 1.22 -4.80
C TRP A 38 13.64 2.73 -4.68
N ILE A 39 13.20 3.32 -3.56
CA ILE A 39 13.38 4.75 -3.28
C ILE A 39 14.88 5.09 -3.16
N ALA A 40 15.64 4.30 -2.39
CA ALA A 40 17.07 4.52 -2.19
C ALA A 40 17.85 4.41 -3.52
N ILE A 41 17.56 3.39 -4.33
CA ILE A 41 18.18 3.24 -5.66
C ILE A 41 17.82 4.42 -6.57
N THR A 42 16.56 4.85 -6.58
CA THR A 42 16.13 5.99 -7.38
C THR A 42 16.91 7.25 -7.00
N ILE A 43 17.04 7.54 -5.70
CA ILE A 43 17.81 8.68 -5.20
C ILE A 43 19.28 8.59 -5.63
N LEU A 44 19.92 7.43 -5.42
CA LEU A 44 21.32 7.22 -5.79
C LEU A 44 21.54 7.44 -7.29
N LEU A 45 20.62 6.94 -8.11
CA LEU A 45 20.69 7.03 -9.56
C LEU A 45 20.49 8.48 -10.04
N LEU A 46 19.58 9.24 -9.42
CA LEU A 46 19.40 10.67 -9.70
C LEU A 46 20.61 11.50 -9.28
N LEU A 47 21.25 11.19 -8.14
CA LEU A 47 22.50 11.82 -7.73
C LEU A 47 23.62 11.57 -8.75
N LEU A 48 23.76 10.33 -9.22
CA LEU A 48 24.75 9.95 -10.23
C LEU A 48 24.50 10.68 -11.56
N ILE A 49 23.25 10.76 -12.04
CA ILE A 49 22.89 11.50 -13.24
C ILE A 49 23.29 12.97 -13.09
N THR A 50 22.95 13.59 -11.95
CA THR A 50 23.23 15.02 -11.70
C THR A 50 24.73 15.30 -11.67
N PHE A 51 25.50 14.42 -11.05
CA PHE A 51 26.96 14.51 -10.99
C PHE A 51 27.60 14.40 -12.39
N LEU A 52 27.16 13.43 -13.19
CA LEU A 52 27.70 13.20 -14.54
C LEU A 52 27.27 14.29 -15.54
N ASP A 53 26.03 14.79 -15.45
CA ASP A 53 25.55 15.89 -16.30
C ASP A 53 26.37 17.18 -16.12
N GLY A 54 26.96 17.40 -14.93
CA GLY A 54 27.85 18.51 -14.64
C GLY A 54 29.23 18.45 -15.32
N ARG A 55 29.66 17.26 -15.78
CA ARG A 55 31.02 17.03 -16.31
C ARG A 55 31.16 17.28 -17.82
N LYS A 56 30.05 17.49 -18.56
CA LYS A 56 30.01 17.84 -20.01
C LYS A 56 30.92 17.01 -20.94
N LEU A 57 31.24 15.76 -20.58
CA LEU A 57 32.10 14.89 -21.38
C LEU A 57 31.30 14.13 -22.46
N PRO A 58 31.71 14.18 -23.75
CA PRO A 58 30.97 13.52 -24.83
C PRO A 58 30.98 11.98 -24.73
N SER A 59 32.03 11.39 -24.15
CA SER A 59 32.14 9.94 -23.94
C SER A 59 31.08 9.37 -22.99
N ILE A 60 30.50 10.20 -22.11
CA ILE A 60 29.53 9.78 -21.09
C ILE A 60 28.08 9.85 -21.61
N ARG A 61 27.87 10.32 -22.85
CA ARG A 61 26.51 10.56 -23.39
C ARG A 61 25.66 9.29 -23.43
N TRP A 62 26.24 8.15 -23.81
CA TRP A 62 25.56 6.85 -23.80
C TRP A 62 25.23 6.38 -22.39
N LEU A 63 26.18 6.49 -21.45
CA LEU A 63 25.96 6.16 -20.05
C LEU A 63 24.80 6.97 -19.44
N LEU A 64 24.77 8.29 -19.69
CA LEU A 64 23.68 9.15 -19.23
C LEU A 64 22.31 8.74 -19.81
N LYS A 65 22.26 8.30 -21.07
CA LYS A 65 21.01 7.80 -21.68
C LYS A 65 20.54 6.52 -20.98
N THR A 66 21.45 5.57 -20.74
CA THR A 66 21.14 4.32 -20.03
C THR A 66 20.68 4.58 -18.60
N LEU A 67 21.38 5.47 -17.87
CA LEU A 67 20.97 5.85 -16.51
C LEU A 67 19.57 6.47 -16.50
N ARG A 68 19.23 7.34 -17.45
CA ARG A 68 17.87 7.93 -17.52
C ARG A 68 16.80 6.89 -17.79
N ILE A 69 17.06 5.89 -18.63
CA ILE A 69 16.13 4.75 -18.82
C ILE A 69 15.99 3.97 -17.51
N GLY A 70 17.11 3.72 -16.81
CA GLY A 70 17.11 3.12 -15.48
C GLY A 70 16.29 3.91 -14.45
N ALA A 71 16.37 5.25 -14.48
CA ALA A 71 15.58 6.13 -13.61
C ALA A 71 14.08 5.99 -13.86
N VAL A 72 13.66 5.92 -15.13
CA VAL A 72 12.25 5.69 -15.50
C VAL A 72 11.76 4.35 -14.96
N LEU A 73 12.56 3.29 -15.13
CA LEU A 73 12.22 1.95 -14.62
C LEU A 73 12.17 1.95 -13.08
N CYS A 74 13.11 2.61 -12.41
CA CYS A 74 13.08 2.72 -10.95
C CYS A 74 11.86 3.49 -10.44
N LEU A 75 11.46 4.59 -11.09
CA LEU A 75 10.24 5.30 -10.74
C LEU A 75 8.99 4.45 -10.94
N PHE A 76 8.94 3.63 -11.99
CA PHE A 76 7.87 2.66 -12.18
C PHE A 76 7.83 1.63 -11.05
N MET A 77 8.98 1.09 -10.65
CA MET A 77 9.06 0.15 -9.52
C MET A 77 8.71 0.82 -8.18
N VAL A 78 9.09 2.08 -7.95
CA VAL A 78 8.64 2.86 -6.79
C VAL A 78 7.12 2.94 -6.79
N SER A 79 6.50 3.33 -7.90
CA SER A 79 5.04 3.39 -8.03
C SER A 79 4.37 2.07 -7.64
N LEU A 80 4.85 0.94 -8.17
CA LEU A 80 4.32 -0.38 -7.83
C LEU A 80 4.54 -0.77 -6.35
N SER A 81 5.61 -0.27 -5.72
CA SER A 81 6.00 -0.64 -4.36
C SER A 81 5.34 0.20 -3.27
N VAL A 82 4.97 1.45 -3.58
CA VAL A 82 4.40 2.40 -2.60
C VAL A 82 2.87 2.42 -2.59
N HIS A 83 2.26 1.71 -3.52
CA HIS A 83 0.82 1.45 -3.56
C HIS A 83 0.55 -0.02 -3.24
N GLU A 84 -0.63 -0.33 -2.71
CA GLU A 84 -0.99 -1.70 -2.36
C GLU A 84 -1.47 -2.46 -3.61
N THR A 85 -0.54 -3.19 -4.21
CA THR A 85 -0.70 -3.90 -5.48
C THR A 85 -0.12 -5.29 -5.35
N GLY A 86 -0.40 -6.17 -6.30
CA GLY A 86 0.18 -7.52 -6.31
C GLY A 86 1.71 -7.52 -6.32
N PHE A 87 2.34 -6.44 -6.78
CA PHE A 87 3.79 -6.32 -6.69
C PHE A 87 4.28 -6.09 -5.26
N SER A 88 3.64 -5.18 -4.51
CA SER A 88 4.02 -4.85 -3.13
C SER A 88 3.55 -5.89 -2.11
N THR A 89 2.52 -6.67 -2.46
CA THR A 89 1.96 -7.73 -1.61
C THR A 89 2.35 -9.15 -2.04
N GLY A 90 3.26 -9.31 -3.00
CA GLY A 90 3.72 -10.64 -3.42
C GLY A 90 2.66 -11.50 -4.15
N GLY A 91 1.66 -10.87 -4.75
CA GLY A 91 0.59 -11.51 -5.52
C GLY A 91 -0.73 -11.66 -4.77
N GLU A 92 -0.78 -11.28 -3.49
CA GLU A 92 -1.96 -11.47 -2.63
C GLU A 92 -3.14 -10.55 -3.02
N VAL A 93 -2.89 -9.44 -3.73
CA VAL A 93 -3.91 -8.44 -4.07
C VAL A 93 -3.76 -7.99 -5.52
N SER A 94 -4.84 -7.82 -6.27
CA SER A 94 -4.74 -7.21 -7.61
C SER A 94 -4.68 -5.68 -7.53
N ALA A 95 -3.98 -5.03 -8.47
CA ALA A 95 -3.88 -3.57 -8.50
C ALA A 95 -5.24 -2.86 -8.64
N LEU A 96 -6.26 -3.53 -9.20
CA LEU A 96 -7.62 -3.01 -9.31
C LEU A 96 -8.36 -2.92 -7.97
N GLN A 97 -7.90 -3.65 -6.96
CA GLN A 97 -8.60 -3.76 -5.68
C GLN A 97 -8.11 -2.74 -4.65
N MET A 98 -6.80 -2.50 -4.53
CA MET A 98 -6.24 -1.69 -3.44
C MET A 98 -5.19 -0.64 -3.84
N SER A 99 -5.09 -0.28 -5.12
CA SER A 99 -4.13 0.75 -5.57
C SER A 99 -4.27 2.10 -4.87
N TYR A 100 -5.48 2.47 -4.44
CA TYR A 100 -5.79 3.69 -3.70
C TYR A 100 -6.27 3.40 -2.27
N SER A 101 -5.59 2.51 -1.56
CA SER A 101 -5.95 2.20 -0.18
C SER A 101 -5.51 3.28 0.81
N HIS A 102 -6.36 3.52 1.81
CA HIS A 102 -6.07 4.33 2.98
C HIS A 102 -5.59 3.45 4.13
N SER A 103 -4.85 4.03 5.08
CA SER A 103 -4.36 3.30 6.26
C SER A 103 -4.90 3.91 7.54
N THR A 104 -5.47 3.08 8.41
CA THR A 104 -6.00 3.47 9.70
C THR A 104 -5.42 2.59 10.81
N SER A 105 -4.95 3.18 11.91
CA SER A 105 -4.50 2.42 13.07
C SER A 105 -5.66 1.73 13.77
N ILE A 106 -5.52 0.44 14.08
CA ILE A 106 -6.52 -0.34 14.79
C ILE A 106 -5.88 -1.12 15.95
N THR A 107 -6.63 -1.29 17.03
CA THR A 107 -6.28 -2.19 18.13
C THR A 107 -7.26 -3.36 18.14
N ILE A 108 -6.73 -4.57 18.20
CA ILE A 108 -7.49 -5.82 18.27
C ILE A 108 -6.97 -6.55 19.50
N GLY A 109 -7.80 -6.78 20.51
CA GLY A 109 -7.31 -7.26 21.82
C GLY A 109 -6.23 -6.34 22.39
N ARG A 110 -5.03 -6.87 22.65
CA ARG A 110 -3.88 -6.11 23.19
C ARG A 110 -2.87 -5.61 22.15
N GLY A 111 -3.02 -6.00 20.89
CA GLY A 111 -2.05 -5.70 19.83
C GLY A 111 -2.50 -4.56 18.92
N LYS A 112 -1.51 -3.89 18.33
CA LYS A 112 -1.69 -2.71 17.49
C LYS A 112 -1.33 -3.04 16.05
N PHE A 113 -2.22 -2.71 15.14
CA PHE A 113 -2.09 -2.98 13.71
C PHE A 113 -2.38 -1.73 12.90
N MET A 114 -2.00 -1.79 11.62
CA MET A 114 -2.50 -0.88 10.61
C MET A 114 -3.48 -1.65 9.72
N LEU A 115 -4.71 -1.18 9.67
CA LEU A 115 -5.67 -1.60 8.67
C LEU A 115 -5.39 -0.78 7.42
N THR A 116 -5.29 -1.43 6.26
CA THR A 116 -5.47 -0.75 4.98
C THR A 116 -6.85 -1.06 4.45
N GLU A 117 -7.50 -0.04 3.91
CA GLU A 117 -8.85 -0.14 3.38
C GLU A 117 -8.97 0.54 2.02
N ALA A 118 -9.74 -0.06 1.13
CA ALA A 118 -10.15 0.54 -0.13
C ALA A 118 -11.61 0.20 -0.38
N ASP A 119 -12.34 1.09 -1.02
CA ASP A 119 -13.71 0.84 -1.44
C ASP A 119 -13.85 0.98 -2.95
N ASN A 120 -14.43 -0.06 -3.57
CA ASN A 120 -14.80 0.00 -4.98
C ASN A 120 -16.31 -0.04 -5.11
N MET A 121 -16.82 0.73 -6.06
CA MET A 121 -18.22 0.71 -6.45
C MET A 121 -18.37 -0.11 -7.73
N ALA A 122 -19.17 -1.17 -7.68
CA ALA A 122 -19.47 -2.00 -8.84
C ALA A 122 -20.97 -2.29 -8.91
N GLY A 123 -21.59 -1.97 -10.04
CA GLY A 123 -23.03 -2.19 -10.25
C GLY A 123 -23.86 -1.45 -9.21
N HIS A 124 -24.69 -2.17 -8.44
CA HIS A 124 -25.51 -1.65 -7.33
C HIS A 124 -24.89 -1.82 -5.94
N THR A 125 -23.66 -2.34 -5.87
CA THR A 125 -23.02 -2.73 -4.61
C THR A 125 -21.78 -1.89 -4.33
N LYS A 126 -21.47 -1.73 -3.04
CA LYS A 126 -20.19 -1.19 -2.58
C LYS A 126 -19.37 -2.31 -1.97
N THR A 127 -18.16 -2.53 -2.46
CA THR A 127 -17.25 -3.54 -1.93
C THR A 127 -16.14 -2.86 -1.14
N TYR A 128 -15.94 -3.31 0.08
CA TYR A 128 -14.82 -2.92 0.92
C TYR A 128 -13.74 -3.99 0.84
N PHE A 129 -12.49 -3.58 0.66
CA PHE A 129 -11.31 -4.43 0.71
C PHE A 129 -10.49 -4.04 1.93
N PHE A 130 -9.93 -5.03 2.61
CA PHE A 130 -9.10 -4.82 3.79
C PHE A 130 -7.88 -5.72 3.79
N ASN A 131 -6.75 -5.15 4.22
CA ASN A 131 -5.60 -5.91 4.69
C ASN A 131 -5.19 -5.42 6.08
N LEU A 132 -4.74 -6.33 6.90
CA LEU A 132 -4.29 -6.06 8.25
C LEU A 132 -2.78 -6.23 8.30
N TYR A 133 -2.08 -5.21 8.77
CA TYR A 133 -0.63 -5.21 8.86
C TYR A 133 -0.16 -5.09 10.30
N GLU A 134 0.74 -6.00 10.68
CA GLU A 134 1.47 -5.94 11.94
C GLU A 134 2.81 -5.25 11.70
N ARG A 135 3.19 -4.34 12.61
CA ARG A 135 4.52 -3.76 12.61
C ARG A 135 5.52 -4.78 13.14
N ARG A 136 6.41 -5.26 12.27
CA ARG A 136 7.67 -5.91 12.67
C ARG A 136 8.75 -4.84 12.86
N PRO A 137 9.88 -5.13 13.52
CA PRO A 137 10.84 -4.09 13.95
C PRO A 137 11.18 -3.06 12.87
N PHE A 138 11.39 -3.51 11.63
CA PHE A 138 11.79 -2.65 10.53
C PHE A 138 10.68 -2.38 9.51
N PHE A 139 9.74 -3.31 9.32
CA PHE A 139 8.76 -3.26 8.23
C PHE A 139 7.38 -3.74 8.68
N PHE A 140 6.35 -3.35 7.95
CA PHE A 140 5.02 -3.95 8.09
C PHE A 140 4.95 -5.32 7.42
N HIS A 141 4.12 -6.20 7.97
CA HIS A 141 3.85 -7.54 7.44
C HIS A 141 2.34 -7.78 7.44
N CYS A 142 1.79 -8.21 6.32
CA CYS A 142 0.37 -8.57 6.20
C CYS A 142 0.08 -9.79 7.08
N VAL A 143 -0.96 -9.77 7.90
CA VAL A 143 -1.27 -10.88 8.82
C VAL A 143 -2.40 -11.76 8.30
N ASN A 144 -3.23 -11.26 7.39
CA ASN A 144 -4.23 -12.06 6.69
C ASN A 144 -3.62 -12.67 5.42
N PRO A 145 -3.90 -13.96 5.11
CA PRO A 145 -3.27 -14.66 3.99
C PRO A 145 -3.75 -14.19 2.61
N THR A 146 -4.96 -13.64 2.55
CA THR A 146 -5.51 -12.96 1.37
C THR A 146 -6.35 -11.78 1.86
N PHE A 147 -6.60 -10.79 1.01
CA PHE A 147 -7.45 -9.65 1.36
C PHE A 147 -8.83 -10.10 1.88
N CYS A 148 -9.32 -9.38 2.86
CA CYS A 148 -10.69 -9.49 3.31
C CYS A 148 -11.56 -8.61 2.42
N PHE A 149 -12.76 -9.08 2.08
CA PHE A 149 -13.70 -8.25 1.34
C PHE A 149 -15.13 -8.43 1.84
N VAL A 150 -15.83 -7.30 1.90
CA VAL A 150 -17.20 -7.21 2.38
C VAL A 150 -18.02 -6.47 1.35
N GLN A 151 -19.13 -7.06 0.93
CA GLN A 151 -20.07 -6.42 0.01
C GLN A 151 -21.20 -5.77 0.79
N SER A 152 -21.54 -4.54 0.41
CA SER A 152 -22.74 -3.84 0.86
C SER A 152 -23.74 -3.79 -0.29
N THR A 153 -24.96 -4.25 -0.03
CA THR A 153 -26.08 -4.18 -1.00
C THR A 153 -26.51 -2.74 -1.29
N ASN A 154 -26.14 -1.79 -0.42
CA ASN A 154 -26.31 -0.36 -0.63
C ASN A 154 -24.99 0.28 -1.13
N LYS A 155 -25.09 1.23 -2.08
CA LYS A 155 -23.94 2.01 -2.60
C LYS A 155 -23.44 3.09 -1.65
N THR A 156 -24.31 3.63 -0.81
CA THR A 156 -23.98 4.70 0.16
C THR A 156 -24.21 4.23 1.59
N PRO A 157 -23.54 3.14 2.01
CA PRO A 157 -23.65 2.65 3.37
C PRO A 157 -23.22 3.73 4.37
N LYS A 158 -23.99 3.86 5.45
CA LYS A 158 -23.76 4.85 6.52
C LYS A 158 -22.57 4.51 7.43
N ARG A 159 -21.85 3.41 7.15
CA ARG A 159 -20.80 2.87 8.02
C ARG A 159 -19.42 3.06 7.41
N SER A 160 -18.47 3.42 8.26
CA SER A 160 -17.07 3.57 7.85
C SER A 160 -16.40 2.22 7.61
N PRO A 161 -15.35 2.15 6.77
CA PRO A 161 -14.59 0.91 6.55
C PRO A 161 -14.10 0.27 7.85
N LEU A 162 -13.58 1.08 8.78
CA LEU A 162 -13.12 0.61 10.10
C LEU A 162 -14.23 -0.09 10.89
N TRP A 163 -15.45 0.46 10.86
CA TRP A 163 -16.57 -0.15 11.56
C TRP A 163 -16.96 -1.47 10.91
N VAL A 164 -16.96 -1.53 9.58
CA VAL A 164 -17.28 -2.77 8.82
C VAL A 164 -16.26 -3.85 9.17
N PHE A 165 -14.97 -3.53 9.14
CA PHE A 165 -13.93 -4.48 9.52
C PHE A 165 -14.14 -5.03 10.94
N LYS A 166 -14.41 -4.16 11.92
CA LYS A 166 -14.59 -4.59 13.32
C LYS A 166 -15.83 -5.45 13.56
N ASN A 167 -16.95 -5.12 12.93
CA ASN A 167 -18.25 -5.72 13.26
C ASN A 167 -18.71 -6.78 12.27
N VAL A 168 -18.07 -6.89 11.11
CA VAL A 168 -18.40 -7.84 10.05
C VAL A 168 -17.25 -8.82 9.84
N VAL A 169 -16.03 -8.31 9.59
CA VAL A 169 -14.86 -9.17 9.32
C VAL A 169 -14.42 -9.88 10.59
N LEU A 170 -14.10 -9.14 11.67
CA LEU A 170 -13.52 -9.73 12.89
C LEU A 170 -14.49 -10.65 13.63
N THR A 171 -15.79 -10.38 13.56
CA THR A 171 -16.80 -11.21 14.21
C THR A 171 -17.23 -12.38 13.32
N ASN A 172 -16.87 -12.38 12.02
CA ASN A 172 -17.39 -13.29 11.00
C ASN A 172 -18.94 -13.34 10.97
N HIS A 173 -19.58 -12.21 11.21
CA HIS A 173 -21.05 -12.12 11.22
C HIS A 173 -21.57 -11.49 9.92
N HIS A 174 -22.58 -12.12 9.31
CA HIS A 174 -23.45 -11.45 8.35
C HIS A 174 -24.34 -10.47 9.10
N VAL A 175 -24.36 -9.19 8.68
CA VAL A 175 -25.13 -8.18 9.43
C VAL A 175 -26.07 -7.39 8.53
N VAL A 176 -27.36 -7.44 8.88
CA VAL A 176 -28.45 -6.71 8.24
C VAL A 176 -28.75 -5.46 9.06
N PHE A 177 -28.55 -4.27 8.49
CA PHE A 177 -28.72 -2.98 9.19
C PHE A 177 -29.98 -2.20 8.78
N GLY A 178 -30.79 -2.75 7.90
CA GLY A 178 -32.05 -2.17 7.43
C GLY A 178 -32.63 -2.96 6.26
N PRO A 179 -33.79 -2.55 5.73
CA PRO A 179 -34.47 -3.27 4.65
C PRO A 179 -33.62 -3.37 3.36
N ASP A 180 -32.73 -2.39 3.13
CA ASP A 180 -31.95 -2.26 1.89
C ASP A 180 -30.43 -2.19 2.13
N THR A 181 -29.92 -2.59 3.30
CA THR A 181 -28.48 -2.52 3.58
C THR A 181 -28.02 -3.71 4.40
N GLU A 182 -27.38 -4.64 3.69
CA GLU A 182 -26.77 -5.85 4.22
C GLU A 182 -25.27 -5.78 3.98
N TYR A 183 -24.49 -6.26 4.95
CA TYR A 183 -23.05 -6.48 4.79
C TYR A 183 -22.78 -7.98 4.74
N ILE A 184 -22.31 -8.43 3.57
CA ILE A 184 -21.98 -9.82 3.29
C ILE A 184 -20.48 -9.99 3.46
N ASN A 185 -20.08 -10.80 4.43
CA ASN A 185 -18.68 -11.12 4.67
C ASN A 185 -18.25 -12.29 3.79
N ASP A 186 -17.55 -11.99 2.70
CA ASP A 186 -16.95 -13.00 1.82
C ASP A 186 -15.45 -13.20 2.12
N SER A 187 -14.98 -12.65 3.25
CA SER A 187 -13.59 -12.73 3.66
C SER A 187 -13.21 -14.14 4.12
N PRO A 188 -11.92 -14.52 4.02
CA PRO A 188 -11.40 -15.70 4.71
C PRO A 188 -11.68 -15.64 6.22
N ASP A 189 -11.83 -16.81 6.85
CA ASP A 189 -12.03 -16.92 8.29
C ASP A 189 -10.87 -16.23 9.04
N VAL A 190 -11.19 -15.39 10.02
CA VAL A 190 -10.25 -14.68 10.89
C VAL A 190 -9.26 -15.64 11.57
N LYS A 191 -9.64 -16.90 11.79
CA LYS A 191 -8.74 -17.96 12.29
C LYS A 191 -7.51 -18.19 11.41
N THR A 192 -7.56 -17.78 10.14
CA THR A 192 -6.44 -17.87 9.21
C THR A 192 -5.42 -16.74 9.36
N PHE A 193 -5.73 -15.72 10.17
CA PHE A 193 -4.81 -14.61 10.40
C PHE A 193 -3.65 -15.07 11.28
N SER A 194 -2.43 -14.79 10.84
CA SER A 194 -1.21 -15.21 11.50
C SER A 194 -0.46 -13.99 12.05
N SER A 195 -0.59 -13.74 13.36
CA SER A 195 0.22 -12.76 14.09
C SER A 195 0.95 -13.42 15.24
N LYS A 196 2.18 -12.98 15.50
CA LYS A 196 2.94 -13.43 16.67
C LYS A 196 2.43 -12.82 17.98
N GLN A 197 1.70 -11.70 17.91
CA GLN A 197 1.28 -10.93 19.07
C GLN A 197 -0.11 -11.30 19.60
N ILE A 198 -0.97 -11.91 18.76
CA ILE A 198 -2.37 -12.16 19.10
C ILE A 198 -2.84 -13.52 18.61
N ASP A 199 -3.56 -14.20 19.49
CA ASP A 199 -4.45 -15.29 19.14
C ASP A 199 -5.80 -14.71 18.72
N PHE A 200 -5.99 -14.54 17.41
CA PHE A 200 -7.22 -13.94 16.88
C PHE A 200 -8.45 -14.76 17.24
N GLN A 201 -8.32 -16.09 17.47
CA GLN A 201 -9.44 -16.97 17.81
C GLN A 201 -10.05 -16.64 19.18
N LYS A 202 -9.20 -16.30 20.16
CA LYS A 202 -9.64 -15.93 21.51
C LYS A 202 -10.43 -14.62 21.54
N ILE A 203 -10.08 -13.69 20.66
CA ILE A 203 -10.75 -12.38 20.61
C ILE A 203 -12.14 -12.51 20.01
N VAL A 204 -12.35 -13.37 19.01
CA VAL A 204 -13.70 -13.58 18.44
C VAL A 204 -14.67 -14.16 19.48
N GLY A 205 -14.19 -15.00 20.40
CA GLY A 205 -15.01 -15.63 21.45
C GLY A 205 -15.39 -14.74 22.64
N GLU A 206 -14.76 -13.57 22.81
CA GLU A 206 -14.95 -12.68 23.98
C GLU A 206 -16.01 -11.57 23.77
N TRP A 207 -16.64 -11.48 22.59
CA TRP A 207 -17.66 -10.45 22.28
C TRP A 207 -19.11 -10.96 22.35
N HIS A 208 -19.34 -12.09 23.03
CA HIS A 208 -20.67 -12.65 23.31
C HIS A 208 -21.16 -12.30 24.71
#